data_AF-A0A2M9Q0H8-F1
#
_entry.id   AF-A0A2M9Q0H8-F1
#
_cell.length_a   1.000
_cell.length_b   1.000
_cell.length_c   1.000
_cell.angle_alpha   90.00
_cell.angle_beta   90.00
_cell.angle_gamma   90.00
#
_symmetry.space_group_name_H-M   'P 1'
#
loop_
_entity.id
_entity.type
_entity.pdbx_description
1 polymer ?
#
loop_
_entity_poly.entity_id
_entity_poly.type
_entity_poly.pdbx_seq_one_letter_code
_entity_poly.pdbx_strand_id
1 'polypeptide(L)'
;MISLILFNLSIVSSYDAKESNRVNGLKAQIKGLENRLRSLEPIKPQTIADPPFPELSPPSKFVPLTQVIEDGITIPYDVIINNPGYKRPAYEEYWHSSIGRWSYVPTRIHYALHRLFTNYDIALSEWYDFEQNMGFTIPMFQNKTDLDLYIVAFQSDITAVYTMGNQVVVVGNPRRTGVQVITIKTSAIHPTNTEESLLVQLSTQAGEELDYALISYISSDFRLKQKE
;
A
#
# COMPACT_ATOMS: atom_id res chain seq x y z
N MET A 1 43.25 -6.94 -59.90
CA MET A 1 43.57 -6.12 -58.70
C MET A 1 42.39 -5.29 -58.19
N ILE A 2 41.49 -4.79 -59.04
CA ILE A 2 40.34 -3.94 -58.64
C ILE A 2 39.24 -4.70 -57.88
N SER A 3 38.99 -5.97 -58.22
CA SER A 3 37.93 -6.79 -57.58
C SER A 3 38.24 -7.17 -56.11
N LEU A 4 39.53 -7.32 -55.75
CA LEU A 4 39.95 -7.64 -54.38
C LEU A 4 39.80 -6.42 -53.44
N ILE A 5 39.96 -5.20 -53.97
CA ILE A 5 39.82 -3.95 -53.22
C ILE A 5 38.34 -3.69 -52.89
N LEU A 6 37.45 -3.88 -53.87
CA LEU A 6 36.01 -3.72 -53.67
C LEU A 6 35.41 -4.72 -52.66
N PHE A 7 35.91 -5.96 -52.64
CA PHE A 7 35.50 -6.97 -51.67
C PHE A 7 35.96 -6.64 -50.24
N ASN A 8 37.18 -6.11 -50.07
CA ASN A 8 37.68 -5.69 -48.77
C ASN A 8 36.93 -4.45 -48.22
N LEU A 9 36.57 -3.48 -49.06
CA LEU A 9 35.80 -2.30 -48.64
C LEU A 9 34.37 -2.64 -48.18
N SER A 10 33.72 -3.61 -48.82
CA SER A 10 32.37 -4.04 -48.45
C SER A 10 32.36 -4.85 -47.15
N ILE A 11 33.39 -5.66 -46.90
CA ILE A 11 33.56 -6.38 -45.62
C ILE A 11 33.82 -5.40 -44.47
N VAL A 12 34.73 -4.43 -44.65
CA VAL A 12 35.03 -3.41 -43.62
C VAL A 12 33.80 -2.56 -43.30
N SER A 13 33.07 -2.09 -44.32
CA SER A 13 31.82 -1.34 -44.11
C SER A 13 30.74 -2.15 -43.38
N SER A 14 30.60 -3.45 -43.68
CA SER A 14 29.65 -4.32 -42.99
C SER A 14 30.04 -4.60 -41.54
N TYR A 15 31.34 -4.67 -41.26
CA TYR A 15 31.88 -4.84 -39.91
C TYR A 15 31.66 -3.58 -39.07
N ASP A 16 31.95 -2.40 -39.62
CA ASP A 16 31.73 -1.10 -38.95
C ASP A 16 30.24 -0.85 -38.64
N ALA A 17 29.34 -1.22 -39.57
CA ALA A 17 27.90 -1.13 -39.35
C ALA A 17 27.41 -2.10 -38.26
N LYS A 18 27.91 -3.34 -38.25
CA LYS A 18 27.58 -4.34 -37.23
C LYS A 18 28.08 -3.92 -35.85
N GLU A 19 29.29 -3.36 -35.78
CA GLU A 19 29.89 -2.89 -34.53
C GLU A 19 29.17 -1.63 -34.00
N SER A 20 28.83 -0.68 -34.88
CA SER A 20 28.02 0.50 -34.52
C SER A 20 26.65 0.10 -33.96
N ASN A 21 25.96 -0.85 -34.60
CA ASN A 21 24.69 -1.38 -34.12
C ASN A 21 24.83 -2.06 -32.74
N ARG A 22 25.91 -2.82 -32.53
CA ARG A 22 26.21 -3.45 -31.24
C ARG A 22 26.42 -2.41 -30.15
N VAL A 23 27.22 -1.37 -30.42
CA VAL A 23 27.48 -0.27 -29.47
C VAL A 23 26.20 0.48 -29.14
N ASN A 24 25.35 0.78 -30.13
CA ASN A 24 24.07 1.45 -29.91
C ASN A 24 23.10 0.59 -29.09
N GLY A 25 23.07 -0.73 -29.34
CA GLY A 25 22.31 -1.68 -28.54
C GLY A 25 22.75 -1.71 -27.08
N LEU A 26 24.06 -1.75 -26.82
CA LEU A 26 24.61 -1.71 -25.46
C LEU A 26 24.29 -0.38 -24.75
N LYS A 27 24.40 0.76 -25.45
CA LYS A 27 24.02 2.07 -24.90
C LYS A 27 22.55 2.13 -24.50
N ALA A 28 21.66 1.57 -25.32
CA ALA A 28 20.23 1.49 -25.00
C ALA A 28 19.97 0.60 -23.77
N GLN A 29 20.67 -0.54 -23.66
CA GLN A 29 20.57 -1.42 -22.50
C GLN A 29 21.07 -0.76 -21.21
N ILE A 30 22.22 -0.10 -21.25
CA ILE A 30 22.78 0.63 -20.10
C ILE A 30 21.78 1.71 -19.64
N LYS A 31 21.27 2.51 -20.56
CA LYS A 31 20.26 3.53 -20.25
C LYS A 31 18.99 2.92 -19.64
N GLY A 32 18.55 1.76 -20.13
CA GLY A 32 17.42 1.02 -19.57
C GLY A 32 17.68 0.57 -18.12
N LEU A 33 18.87 0.03 -17.85
CA LEU A 33 19.27 -0.39 -16.50
C LEU A 33 19.41 0.80 -15.55
N GLU A 34 19.98 1.92 -15.99
CA GLU A 34 20.08 3.15 -15.19
C GLU A 34 18.70 3.68 -14.81
N ASN A 35 17.76 3.73 -15.77
CA ASN A 35 16.39 4.15 -15.49
C ASN A 35 15.69 3.21 -14.50
N ARG A 36 15.90 1.90 -14.67
CA ARG A 36 15.36 0.88 -13.77
C ARG A 36 15.92 1.04 -12.35
N LEU A 37 17.22 1.27 -12.21
CA LEU A 37 17.86 1.50 -10.91
C LEU A 37 17.30 2.77 -10.23
N ARG A 38 17.15 3.87 -10.98
CA ARG A 38 16.55 5.12 -10.48
C ARG A 38 15.11 4.96 -9.98
N SER A 39 14.37 3.98 -10.49
CA SER A 39 13.00 3.68 -10.03
C SER A 39 12.96 2.81 -8.75
N LEU A 40 14.06 2.13 -8.42
CA LEU A 40 14.14 1.23 -7.28
C LEU A 40 14.57 1.93 -6.01
N GLU A 41 15.56 2.83 -6.11
CA GLU A 41 16.20 3.43 -4.95
C GLU A 41 16.62 4.89 -5.21
N PRO A 42 16.92 5.66 -4.15
CA PRO A 42 17.49 6.99 -4.30
C PRO A 42 18.72 7.02 -5.20
N ILE A 43 18.86 8.09 -5.99
CA ILE A 43 19.99 8.27 -6.92
C ILE A 43 21.35 8.24 -6.22
N LYS A 44 21.39 8.61 -4.94
CA LYS A 44 22.58 8.56 -4.09
C LYS A 44 22.21 7.96 -2.73
N PRO A 45 23.16 7.29 -2.05
CA PRO A 45 22.97 6.85 -0.67
C PRO A 45 22.55 8.02 0.21
N GLN A 46 21.42 7.88 0.90
CA GLN A 46 20.90 8.87 1.82
C GLN A 46 20.05 8.20 2.90
N THR A 47 20.01 8.81 4.08
CA THR A 47 19.06 8.44 5.13
C THR A 47 17.71 9.05 4.79
N ILE A 48 16.66 8.24 4.76
CA ILE A 48 15.27 8.67 4.56
C ILE A 48 14.52 8.37 5.86
N ALA A 49 13.65 9.29 6.28
CA ALA A 49 12.73 9.03 7.37
C ALA A 49 11.68 7.97 6.97
N ASP A 50 11.07 7.33 7.97
CA ASP A 50 9.92 6.47 7.78
C ASP A 50 8.67 7.21 8.28
N PRO A 51 7.60 7.37 7.48
CA PRO A 51 7.46 6.94 6.08
C PRO A 51 8.33 7.74 5.08
N PRO A 52 8.66 7.15 3.91
CA PRO A 52 9.43 7.82 2.85
C PRO A 52 8.60 8.81 2.00
N PHE A 53 7.41 9.19 2.47
CA PHE A 53 6.45 10.08 1.84
C PHE A 53 5.73 10.92 2.90
N PRO A 54 5.11 12.06 2.55
CA PRO A 54 4.31 12.84 3.50
C PRO A 54 3.18 11.98 4.07
N GLU A 55 3.10 11.89 5.40
CA GLU A 55 2.00 11.24 6.10
C GLU A 55 0.93 12.25 6.47
N LEU A 56 -0.29 11.76 6.66
CA LEU A 56 -1.33 12.53 7.32
C LEU A 56 -0.92 12.84 8.76
N SER A 57 -1.39 13.96 9.30
CA SER A 57 -1.25 14.23 10.73
C SER A 57 -2.26 13.39 11.52
N PRO A 58 -1.89 12.87 12.71
CA PRO A 58 -2.85 12.28 13.63
C PRO A 58 -3.86 13.34 14.10
N PRO A 59 -5.05 12.92 14.57
CA PRO A 59 -6.04 13.84 15.11
C PRO A 59 -5.48 14.60 16.31
N SER A 60 -5.93 15.84 16.48
CA SER A 60 -5.45 16.75 17.54
C SER A 60 -5.85 16.28 18.93
N LYS A 61 -6.90 15.46 19.02
CA LYS A 61 -7.41 14.87 20.25
C LYS A 61 -7.61 13.37 20.06
N PHE A 62 -6.96 12.61 20.93
CA PHE A 62 -7.16 11.18 21.07
C PHE A 62 -6.90 10.80 22.54
N VAL A 63 -7.52 9.70 22.98
CA VAL A 63 -7.42 9.16 24.34
C VAL A 63 -6.61 7.85 24.34
N PRO A 64 -6.15 7.37 25.51
CA PRO A 64 -5.48 6.08 25.60
C PRO A 64 -6.35 4.93 25.05
N LEU A 65 -5.71 3.92 24.45
CA LEU A 65 -6.40 2.77 23.86
C LEU A 65 -7.34 2.06 24.84
N THR A 66 -6.91 1.90 26.10
CA THR A 66 -7.73 1.27 27.14
C THR A 66 -9.05 2.02 27.36
N GLN A 67 -9.03 3.34 27.30
CA GLN A 67 -10.23 4.16 27.44
C GLN A 67 -11.18 3.98 26.24
N VAL A 68 -10.66 3.88 25.01
CA VAL A 68 -11.50 3.59 23.83
C VAL A 68 -12.14 2.19 23.93
N ILE A 69 -11.41 1.21 24.47
CA ILE A 69 -11.89 -0.17 24.62
C ILE A 69 -12.97 -0.26 25.72
N GLU A 70 -12.80 0.46 26.83
CA GLU A 70 -13.71 0.42 27.98
C GLU A 70 -14.96 1.30 27.79
N ASP A 71 -14.78 2.53 27.29
CA ASP A 71 -15.82 3.56 27.24
C ASP A 71 -16.30 3.87 25.80
N GLY A 72 -15.62 3.35 24.78
CA GLY A 72 -15.94 3.61 23.38
C GLY A 72 -17.18 2.87 22.88
N ILE A 73 -17.66 3.29 21.71
CA ILE A 73 -18.82 2.67 21.05
C ILE A 73 -18.34 1.46 20.27
N THR A 74 -18.91 0.29 20.52
CA THR A 74 -18.65 -0.91 19.72
C THR A 74 -19.26 -0.76 18.33
N ILE A 75 -18.44 -0.98 17.30
CA ILE A 75 -18.87 -0.95 15.89
C ILE A 75 -19.05 -2.40 15.40
N PRO A 76 -20.21 -2.75 14.82
CA PRO A 76 -20.36 -4.03 14.12
C PRO A 76 -19.51 -4.03 12.84
N TYR A 77 -18.89 -5.18 12.56
CA TYR A 77 -18.08 -5.38 11.35
C TYR A 77 -18.47 -6.67 10.63
N ASP A 78 -18.29 -6.66 9.32
CA ASP A 78 -18.45 -7.86 8.47
C ASP A 78 -17.07 -8.43 8.16
N VAL A 79 -16.92 -9.75 8.28
CA VAL A 79 -15.68 -10.45 7.91
C VAL A 79 -15.75 -10.85 6.44
N ILE A 80 -14.85 -10.30 5.63
CA ILE A 80 -14.79 -10.57 4.19
C ILE A 80 -13.77 -11.68 3.88
N ILE A 81 -12.63 -11.66 4.55
CA ILE A 81 -11.62 -12.71 4.46
C ILE A 81 -11.21 -13.10 5.88
N ASN A 82 -11.14 -14.41 6.12
CA ASN A 82 -10.51 -14.98 7.30
C ASN A 82 -9.61 -16.14 6.86
N ASN A 83 -8.30 -15.90 6.83
CA ASN A 83 -7.32 -16.92 6.47
C ASN A 83 -6.20 -16.97 7.50
N PRO A 84 -6.34 -17.76 8.59
CA PRO A 84 -5.35 -17.82 9.67
C PRO A 84 -4.02 -18.47 9.25
N GLY A 85 -4.02 -19.21 8.13
CA GLY A 85 -2.83 -19.86 7.57
C GLY A 85 -2.04 -18.99 6.61
N TYR A 86 -2.52 -17.80 6.25
CA TYR A 86 -1.86 -16.93 5.28
C TYR A 86 -0.47 -16.50 5.74
N LYS A 87 0.51 -16.64 4.83
CA LYS A 87 1.87 -16.17 5.02
C LYS A 87 2.10 -15.05 4.02
N ARG A 88 2.20 -13.81 4.51
CA ARG A 88 2.49 -12.65 3.67
C ARG A 88 3.84 -12.86 2.97
N PRO A 89 3.91 -12.80 1.63
CA PRO A 89 5.14 -12.99 0.92
C PRO A 89 6.09 -11.82 1.19
N ALA A 90 7.39 -12.12 1.21
CA ALA A 90 8.42 -11.08 1.29
C ALA A 90 8.62 -10.36 -0.06
N TYR A 91 8.13 -10.95 -1.15
CA TYR A 91 8.25 -10.41 -2.50
C TYR A 91 7.08 -10.84 -3.37
N GLU A 92 6.46 -9.88 -4.05
CA GLU A 92 5.44 -10.10 -5.08
C GLU A 92 6.01 -9.77 -6.46
N GLU A 93 5.61 -10.54 -7.48
CA GLU A 93 6.10 -10.36 -8.85
C GLU A 93 5.86 -8.93 -9.36
N TYR A 94 4.74 -8.32 -8.98
CA TYR A 94 4.38 -6.97 -9.39
C TYR A 94 5.22 -5.86 -8.72
N TRP A 95 6.00 -6.17 -7.69
CA TRP A 95 7.03 -5.28 -7.15
C TRP A 95 8.32 -5.29 -7.97
N HIS A 96 8.41 -6.15 -8.99
CA HIS A 96 9.53 -6.15 -9.90
C HIS A 96 9.60 -4.84 -10.70
N SER A 97 10.81 -4.30 -10.82
CA SER A 97 11.07 -3.00 -11.46
C SER A 97 10.85 -2.98 -12.97
N SER A 98 10.44 -4.08 -13.58
CA SER A 98 9.88 -4.04 -14.94
C SER A 98 8.53 -3.31 -15.02
N ILE A 99 7.80 -3.24 -13.90
CA ILE A 99 6.48 -2.58 -13.81
C ILE A 99 6.62 -1.16 -13.21
N GLY A 100 7.58 -0.94 -12.32
CA GLY A 100 8.06 0.39 -11.91
C GLY A 100 7.21 1.13 -10.87
N ARG A 101 5.87 1.10 -10.97
CA ARG A 101 4.98 1.90 -10.10
C ARG A 101 5.09 1.56 -8.61
N TRP A 102 5.24 0.28 -8.27
CA TRP A 102 5.27 -0.22 -6.89
C TRP A 102 6.62 -0.83 -6.49
N SER A 103 7.68 -0.56 -7.26
CA SER A 103 8.99 -1.18 -7.05
C SER A 103 9.95 -0.38 -6.17
N TYR A 104 9.58 0.85 -5.77
CA TYR A 104 10.45 1.70 -4.97
C TYR A 104 10.71 1.09 -3.59
N VAL A 105 11.97 0.72 -3.33
CA VAL A 105 12.40 -0.11 -2.20
C VAL A 105 12.08 0.53 -0.85
N PRO A 106 12.34 1.84 -0.60
CA PRO A 106 11.97 2.45 0.68
C PRO A 106 10.48 2.30 1.01
N THR A 107 9.59 2.49 0.02
CA THR A 107 8.15 2.29 0.21
C THR A 107 7.80 0.82 0.48
N ARG A 108 8.49 -0.13 -0.14
CA ARG A 108 8.29 -1.57 0.15
C ARG A 108 8.72 -1.94 1.56
N ILE A 109 9.84 -1.38 2.03
CA ILE A 109 10.32 -1.58 3.40
C ILE A 109 9.29 -1.03 4.39
N HIS A 110 8.83 0.20 4.21
CA HIS A 110 7.79 0.82 5.04
C HIS A 110 6.57 -0.09 5.19
N TYR A 111 5.92 -0.48 4.08
CA TYR A 111 4.73 -1.34 4.16
C TYR A 111 5.00 -2.77 4.62
N ALA A 112 6.25 -3.26 4.61
CA ALA A 112 6.59 -4.56 5.16
C ALA A 112 6.63 -4.55 6.71
N LEU A 113 6.78 -3.37 7.33
CA LEU A 113 6.75 -3.20 8.79
C LEU A 113 5.31 -3.19 9.33
N HIS A 114 4.35 -2.77 8.52
CA HIS A 114 2.95 -2.66 8.90
C HIS A 114 2.20 -4.00 8.84
N ARG A 115 1.27 -4.15 9.77
CA ARG A 115 0.28 -5.22 9.91
C ARG A 115 -1.14 -4.73 9.72
N LEU A 116 -1.39 -3.43 9.86
CA LEU A 116 -2.69 -2.80 9.70
C LEU A 116 -2.70 -1.97 8.42
N PHE A 117 -3.75 -2.14 7.62
CA PHE A 117 -3.97 -1.34 6.41
C PHE A 117 -5.44 -0.93 6.36
N THR A 118 -5.70 0.31 5.96
CA THR A 118 -7.06 0.83 5.80
C THR A 118 -7.27 1.50 4.44
N ASN A 119 -8.46 1.36 3.88
CA ASN A 119 -8.87 2.09 2.68
C ASN A 119 -10.40 2.12 2.53
N TYR A 120 -10.92 3.10 1.80
CA TYR A 120 -12.30 3.10 1.34
C TYR A 120 -12.41 2.52 -0.08
N ASP A 121 -13.61 2.07 -0.44
CA ASP A 121 -13.94 1.53 -1.76
C ASP A 121 -14.27 2.60 -2.82
N ILE A 122 -13.65 3.79 -2.74
CA ILE A 122 -14.06 4.99 -3.51
C ILE A 122 -13.49 5.09 -4.93
N ALA A 123 -12.24 4.66 -5.15
CA ALA A 123 -11.54 4.89 -6.42
C ALA A 123 -10.67 3.70 -6.82
N LEU A 124 -10.83 3.22 -8.06
CA LEU A 124 -10.11 2.05 -8.56
C LEU A 124 -8.58 2.22 -8.54
N SER A 125 -8.07 3.41 -8.87
CA SER A 125 -6.62 3.64 -8.85
C SER A 125 -6.05 3.54 -7.43
N GLU A 126 -6.73 4.11 -6.44
CA GLU A 126 -6.35 4.04 -5.03
C GLU A 126 -6.48 2.61 -4.49
N TRP A 127 -7.49 1.88 -4.96
CA TRP A 127 -7.65 0.46 -4.64
C TRP A 127 -6.47 -0.39 -5.11
N TYR A 128 -6.02 -0.16 -6.35
CA TYR A 128 -4.82 -0.83 -6.85
C TYR A 128 -3.61 -0.47 -6.01
N ASP A 129 -3.38 0.81 -5.71
CA ASP A 129 -2.24 1.18 -4.85
C ASP A 129 -2.33 0.52 -3.47
N PHE A 130 -3.52 0.41 -2.89
CA PHE A 130 -3.77 -0.26 -1.61
C PHE A 130 -3.39 -1.75 -1.61
N GLU A 131 -3.92 -2.54 -2.56
CA GLU A 131 -3.59 -3.96 -2.68
C GLU A 131 -2.09 -4.18 -2.93
N GLN A 132 -1.49 -3.29 -3.71
CA GLN A 132 -0.09 -3.36 -4.10
C GLN A 132 0.84 -2.99 -2.94
N ASN A 133 0.46 -2.00 -2.11
CA ASN A 133 1.14 -1.67 -0.85
C ASN A 133 1.06 -2.82 0.15
N MET A 134 -0.12 -3.43 0.24
CA MET A 134 -0.37 -4.54 1.14
C MET A 134 0.34 -5.84 0.72
N GLY A 135 0.50 -6.11 -0.58
CA GLY A 135 0.99 -7.41 -1.02
C GLY A 135 -0.08 -8.51 -0.90
N PHE A 136 -1.34 -8.14 -1.09
CA PHE A 136 -2.49 -9.05 -0.97
C PHE A 136 -3.68 -8.46 -1.73
N THR A 137 -4.42 -9.30 -2.46
CA THR A 137 -5.62 -8.89 -3.21
C THR A 137 -6.86 -9.23 -2.40
N ILE A 138 -7.81 -8.30 -2.36
CA ILE A 138 -9.06 -8.47 -1.62
C ILE A 138 -10.24 -8.09 -2.52
N PRO A 139 -11.40 -8.75 -2.37
CA PRO A 139 -12.57 -8.37 -3.16
C PRO A 139 -13.04 -6.96 -2.76
N MET A 140 -13.26 -6.11 -3.76
CA MET A 140 -13.85 -4.79 -3.58
C MET A 140 -15.38 -4.89 -3.76
N PHE A 141 -16.13 -4.64 -2.69
CA PHE A 141 -17.58 -4.50 -2.74
C PHE A 141 -17.94 -3.03 -2.61
N GLN A 142 -18.70 -2.52 -3.57
CA GLN A 142 -19.12 -1.12 -3.61
C GLN A 142 -20.49 -0.95 -2.96
N ASN A 143 -20.53 -0.49 -1.71
CA ASN A 143 -21.80 -0.20 -1.05
C ASN A 143 -22.36 1.13 -1.53
N LYS A 144 -23.60 1.13 -2.04
CA LYS A 144 -24.19 2.30 -2.71
C LYS A 144 -24.67 3.41 -1.77
N THR A 145 -24.93 3.10 -0.50
CA THR A 145 -25.66 3.99 0.42
C THR A 145 -24.85 4.36 1.66
N ASP A 146 -23.95 3.49 2.09
CA ASP A 146 -23.11 3.71 3.25
C ASP A 146 -21.72 3.17 2.98
N LEU A 147 -20.76 4.09 2.87
CA LEU A 147 -19.39 3.80 2.51
C LEU A 147 -18.76 2.78 3.46
N ASP A 148 -18.07 1.78 2.90
CA ASP A 148 -17.35 0.78 3.69
C ASP A 148 -15.89 1.21 3.87
N LEU A 149 -15.44 1.22 5.12
CA LEU A 149 -14.02 1.29 5.46
C LEU A 149 -13.49 -0.13 5.59
N TYR A 150 -12.55 -0.49 4.71
CA TYR A 150 -11.83 -1.75 4.76
C TYR A 150 -10.71 -1.66 5.77
N ILE A 151 -10.60 -2.67 6.61
CA ILE A 151 -9.55 -2.83 7.60
C ILE A 151 -8.94 -4.20 7.39
N VAL A 152 -7.64 -4.23 7.08
CA VAL A 152 -6.88 -5.46 6.91
C VAL A 152 -5.88 -5.59 8.04
N ALA A 153 -5.96 -6.69 8.78
CA ALA A 153 -5.02 -7.03 9.84
C ALA A 153 -4.26 -8.31 9.47
N PHE A 154 -2.94 -8.20 9.38
CA PHE A 154 -2.04 -9.36 9.31
C PHE A 154 -1.65 -9.81 10.70
N GLN A 155 -1.45 -11.12 10.85
CA GLN A 155 -0.91 -11.73 12.05
C GLN A 155 -1.70 -11.37 13.32
N SER A 156 -3.00 -11.10 13.17
CA SER A 156 -3.93 -10.82 14.27
C SER A 156 -5.30 -11.39 13.92
N ASP A 157 -6.01 -11.85 14.94
CA ASP A 157 -7.40 -12.32 14.86
C ASP A 157 -8.29 -11.28 15.55
N ILE A 158 -8.99 -10.48 14.74
CA ILE A 158 -9.84 -9.37 15.17
C ILE A 158 -11.02 -9.92 15.95
N THR A 159 -11.22 -9.40 17.15
CA THR A 159 -12.29 -9.79 18.06
C THR A 159 -13.32 -8.68 18.24
N ALA A 160 -12.92 -7.42 18.17
CA ALA A 160 -13.81 -6.28 18.36
C ALA A 160 -13.30 -5.02 17.64
N VAL A 161 -14.21 -4.09 17.37
CA VAL A 161 -13.89 -2.75 16.88
C VAL A 161 -14.63 -1.73 17.72
N TYR A 162 -13.94 -0.69 18.14
CA TYR A 162 -14.46 0.41 18.94
C TYR A 162 -14.18 1.75 18.26
N THR A 163 -15.02 2.75 18.51
CA THR A 163 -14.75 4.13 18.13
C THR A 163 -14.92 5.08 19.31
N MET A 164 -14.08 6.11 19.36
CA MET A 164 -14.25 7.26 20.24
C MET A 164 -13.56 8.47 19.62
N GLY A 165 -14.33 9.53 19.35
CA GLY A 165 -13.81 10.70 18.64
C GLY A 165 -13.30 10.32 17.26
N ASN A 166 -12.08 10.72 16.92
CA ASN A 166 -11.43 10.39 15.64
C ASN A 166 -10.61 9.08 15.70
N GLN A 167 -10.73 8.28 16.78
CA GLN A 167 -10.05 6.99 16.91
C GLN A 167 -10.98 5.83 16.56
N VAL A 168 -10.45 4.89 15.79
CA VAL A 168 -11.04 3.56 15.59
C VAL A 168 -10.04 2.53 16.12
N VAL A 169 -10.42 1.77 17.15
CA VAL A 169 -9.57 0.76 17.77
C VAL A 169 -10.06 -0.63 17.37
N VAL A 170 -9.21 -1.34 16.65
CA VAL A 170 -9.40 -2.72 16.21
C VAL A 170 -8.68 -3.61 17.21
N VAL A 171 -9.43 -4.31 18.04
CA VAL A 171 -8.86 -5.25 19.01
C VAL A 171 -8.68 -6.61 18.34
N GLY A 172 -7.48 -7.18 18.46
CA GLY A 172 -7.21 -8.52 17.97
C GLY A 172 -6.23 -9.30 18.84
N ASN A 173 -6.33 -10.62 18.76
CA ASN A 173 -5.39 -11.55 19.38
C ASN A 173 -4.18 -11.75 18.45
N PRO A 174 -2.95 -11.44 18.89
CA PRO A 174 -1.75 -11.64 18.07
C PRO A 174 -1.56 -13.10 17.64
N ARG A 175 -1.14 -13.28 16.38
CA ARG A 175 -0.84 -14.57 15.74
C ARG A 175 0.55 -14.50 15.10
N ARG A 176 1.09 -15.65 14.68
CA ARG A 176 2.35 -15.71 13.89
C ARG A 176 2.11 -15.58 12.39
N THR A 177 0.94 -15.98 11.94
CA THR A 177 0.48 -15.97 10.56
C THR A 177 -0.98 -15.57 10.52
N GLY A 178 -1.46 -15.29 9.32
CA GLY A 178 -2.86 -15.03 9.06
C GLY A 178 -3.12 -13.64 8.49
N VAL A 179 -4.25 -13.52 7.81
CA VAL A 179 -4.83 -12.25 7.39
C VAL A 179 -6.33 -12.31 7.66
N GLN A 180 -6.84 -11.22 8.21
CA GLN A 180 -8.27 -10.99 8.32
C GLN A 180 -8.60 -9.65 7.70
N VAL A 181 -9.66 -9.63 6.91
CA VAL A 181 -10.19 -8.43 6.27
C VAL A 181 -11.60 -8.25 6.77
N ILE A 182 -11.85 -7.10 7.38
CA ILE A 182 -13.18 -6.70 7.82
C ILE A 182 -13.59 -5.40 7.16
N THR A 183 -14.89 -5.17 7.12
CA THR A 183 -15.46 -3.86 6.79
C THR A 183 -16.29 -3.33 7.94
N ILE A 184 -16.17 -2.03 8.18
CA ILE A 184 -17.10 -1.29 9.04
C ILE A 184 -17.82 -0.23 8.22
N LYS A 185 -19.05 0.07 8.65
CA LYS A 185 -19.80 1.19 8.10
C LYS A 185 -19.21 2.50 8.54
N THR A 186 -18.91 3.38 7.58
CA THR A 186 -18.34 4.70 7.86
C THR A 186 -19.30 5.54 8.69
N SER A 187 -20.62 5.34 8.52
CA SER A 187 -21.62 6.02 9.34
C SER A 187 -21.51 5.70 10.83
N ALA A 188 -20.94 4.55 11.21
CA ALA A 188 -20.82 4.11 12.60
C ALA A 188 -19.63 4.76 13.34
N ILE A 189 -18.70 5.42 12.62
CA ILE A 189 -17.47 5.98 13.19
C ILE A 189 -17.76 7.25 14.00
N HIS A 190 -18.66 8.09 13.51
CA HIS A 190 -19.07 9.37 14.13
C HIS A 190 -17.89 10.22 14.65
N PRO A 191 -16.94 10.62 13.77
CA PRO A 191 -15.77 11.39 14.21
C PRO A 191 -16.17 12.74 14.82
N THR A 192 -15.43 13.16 15.84
CA THR A 192 -15.63 14.47 16.48
C THR A 192 -15.25 15.65 15.59
N ASN A 193 -14.30 15.45 14.67
CA ASN A 193 -13.87 16.45 13.70
C ASN A 193 -13.67 15.78 12.33
N THR A 194 -14.50 16.12 11.34
CA THR A 194 -14.46 15.52 10.00
C THR A 194 -13.30 16.01 9.13
N GLU A 195 -12.65 17.12 9.52
CA GLU A 195 -11.50 17.68 8.80
C GLU A 195 -10.17 17.08 9.26
N GLU A 196 -10.18 16.34 10.37
CA GLU A 196 -9.01 15.61 10.86
C GLU A 196 -9.01 14.17 10.36
N SER A 197 -7.82 13.58 10.28
CA SER A 197 -7.66 12.16 9.98
C SER A 197 -8.34 11.30 11.04
N LEU A 198 -8.78 10.11 10.62
CA LEU A 198 -9.04 9.00 11.52
C LEU A 198 -7.70 8.35 11.90
N LEU A 199 -7.56 8.06 13.19
CA LEU A 199 -6.50 7.21 13.72
C LEU A 199 -7.06 5.81 13.92
N VAL A 200 -6.70 4.89 13.02
CA VAL A 200 -7.09 3.48 13.12
C VAL A 200 -5.95 2.71 13.76
N GLN A 201 -6.20 2.07 14.90
CA GLN A 201 -5.17 1.40 15.70
C GLN A 201 -5.51 -0.08 15.86
N LEU A 202 -4.53 -0.95 15.63
CA LEU A 202 -4.63 -2.38 15.92
C LEU A 202 -4.02 -2.60 17.31
N SER A 203 -4.78 -3.16 18.24
CA SER A 203 -4.34 -3.34 19.62
C SER A 203 -4.70 -4.70 20.20
N THR A 204 -4.05 -5.05 21.30
CA THR A 204 -4.49 -6.15 22.16
C THR A 204 -5.67 -5.69 23.03
N GLN A 205 -6.42 -6.63 23.60
CA GLN A 205 -7.51 -6.33 24.54
C GLN A 205 -7.02 -5.54 25.78
N ALA A 206 -5.73 -5.65 26.12
CA ALA A 206 -5.12 -4.92 27.23
C ALA A 206 -4.75 -3.46 26.87
N GLY A 207 -4.99 -3.02 25.64
CA GLY A 207 -4.67 -1.67 25.19
C GLY A 207 -3.22 -1.46 24.75
N GLU A 208 -2.51 -2.52 24.39
CA GLU A 208 -1.17 -2.41 23.78
C GLU A 208 -1.29 -2.27 22.27
N GLU A 209 -0.71 -1.21 21.69
CA GLU A 209 -0.70 -0.99 20.24
C GLU A 209 0.24 -1.98 19.53
N LEU A 210 -0.26 -2.58 18.45
CA LEU A 210 0.50 -3.45 17.56
C LEU A 210 0.90 -2.75 16.27
N ASP A 211 0.03 -1.86 15.77
CA ASP A 211 0.24 -1.03 14.58
C ASP A 211 -0.85 0.06 14.48
N TYR A 212 -0.65 1.06 13.62
CA TYR A 212 -1.64 2.09 13.31
C TYR A 212 -1.66 2.44 11.83
N ALA A 213 -2.76 3.07 11.40
CA ALA A 213 -2.92 3.66 10.08
C ALA A 213 -3.69 4.98 10.20
N LEU A 214 -3.24 5.98 9.46
CA LEU A 214 -3.93 7.27 9.34
C LEU A 214 -4.66 7.33 8.00
N ILE A 215 -5.93 7.72 8.02
CA ILE A 215 -6.74 7.88 6.82
C ILE A 215 -7.65 9.10 6.96
N SER A 216 -7.83 9.88 5.89
CA SER A 216 -8.78 11.00 5.91
C SER A 216 -10.21 10.47 6.14
N TYR A 217 -11.02 11.19 6.92
CA TYR A 217 -12.42 10.85 7.01
C TYR A 217 -13.14 11.17 5.70
N ILE A 218 -13.99 10.24 5.24
CA ILE A 218 -14.88 10.44 4.10
C ILE A 218 -16.30 10.24 4.60
N SER A 219 -17.23 11.10 4.19
CA SER A 219 -18.61 10.99 4.66
C SER A 219 -19.26 9.70 4.15
N SER A 220 -20.10 9.08 4.99
CA SER A 220 -20.79 7.82 4.65
C SER A 220 -21.67 7.92 3.40
N ASP A 221 -22.20 9.11 3.10
CA ASP A 221 -23.04 9.42 1.96
C ASP A 221 -22.25 9.83 0.68
N PHE A 222 -20.93 9.67 0.67
CA PHE A 222 -20.04 10.10 -0.42
C PHE A 222 -20.53 9.70 -1.82
N ARG A 223 -20.99 8.45 -1.98
CA ARG A 223 -21.48 7.96 -3.28
C ARG A 223 -22.84 8.51 -3.69
N LEU A 224 -23.65 8.97 -2.73
CA LEU A 224 -24.90 9.65 -3.03
C LEU A 224 -24.62 11.04 -3.60
N LYS A 225 -23.69 11.76 -2.97
CA LYS A 225 -23.24 13.10 -3.39
C LYS A 225 -22.60 13.13 -4.78
N GLN A 226 -21.95 12.04 -5.22
CA GLN A 226 -21.37 11.96 -6.57
C GLN A 226 -22.40 11.84 -7.70
N LYS A 227 -23.66 11.50 -7.39
CA LYS A 227 -24.72 11.30 -8.39
C LYS A 227 -25.61 12.53 -8.58
N GLU A 228 -25.46 13.54 -7.74
CA GLU A 228 -26.13 14.83 -7.82
C GLU A 228 -25.33 15.80 -8.70
#